data_AF-A0A8J7RDW2-F1
#
_entry.id   AF-A0A8J7RDW2-F1
#
_cell.length_a   1.000
_cell.length_b   1.000
_cell.length_c   1.000
_cell.angle_alpha   90.00
_cell.angle_beta   90.00
_cell.angle_gamma   90.00
#
_symmetry.space_group_name_H-M   'P 1'
#
loop_
_entity.id
_entity.type
_entity.pdbx_description
1 polymer ?
#
loop_
_entity_poly.entity_id
_entity_poly.type
_entity_poly.pdbx_seq_one_letter_code
_entity_poly.pdbx_strand_id
1 'polypeptide(L)'
;MIFPEECKYVGIATSQPLGERVYFLSRWLIRETAEGPEVLAVRLSDGETLMRDVTATWVLASPEETTVWPEKVNINDRARLLSLARESGKRCTIFKSPDESRTFVLDPDPKDLLTVHVYDVVPPRAHLVGVLEDLEGVGLFGDLHVRFEYHIRDISEIGAEVYPCRAGGFDRTLDADPLEGNERVAGCLTARQFCAENYGDGIEVAEICPLTQVAEEPFMARCCRGEREGVGVWNEKFGGVVHWGASPHTVDRVLREMVQEWRKDEGRSRSR
;
A
#
# COMPACT_ATOMS: atom_id res chain seq x y z
N MET A 1 -6.72 13.08 -11.92
CA MET A 1 -5.65 13.59 -11.05
C MET A 1 -4.35 13.78 -11.82
N ILE A 2 -3.55 14.82 -11.51
CA ILE A 2 -2.11 14.85 -11.85
C ILE A 2 -1.32 14.69 -10.56
N PHE A 3 -0.50 13.65 -10.52
CA PHE A 3 0.37 13.38 -9.38
C PHE A 3 1.72 12.90 -9.93
N PRO A 4 2.76 13.75 -9.99
CA PRO A 4 4.06 13.41 -10.57
C PRO A 4 4.61 12.11 -9.99
N GLU A 5 5.08 11.21 -10.84
CA GLU A 5 5.61 9.89 -10.45
C GLU A 5 6.77 10.04 -9.46
N GLU A 6 7.67 10.99 -9.75
CA GLU A 6 8.83 11.32 -8.95
C GLU A 6 9.04 12.84 -8.92
N CYS A 7 9.62 13.35 -7.82
CA CYS A 7 9.90 14.79 -7.67
C CYS A 7 10.90 15.32 -8.71
N LYS A 8 11.75 14.47 -9.30
CA LYS A 8 12.73 14.88 -10.33
C LYS A 8 12.07 15.46 -11.60
N TYR A 9 10.78 15.21 -11.79
CA TYR A 9 9.99 15.76 -12.89
C TYR A 9 9.39 17.14 -12.57
N VAL A 10 9.55 17.65 -11.35
CA VAL A 10 9.01 18.93 -10.86
C VAL A 10 10.14 19.92 -10.65
N GLY A 11 10.21 20.96 -11.49
CA GLY A 11 11.14 22.06 -11.31
C GLY A 11 10.57 23.17 -10.42
N ILE A 12 11.44 23.98 -9.82
CA ILE A 12 11.07 25.15 -9.02
C ILE A 12 11.60 26.40 -9.73
N ALA A 13 10.70 27.31 -10.10
CA ALA A 13 11.01 28.57 -10.76
C ALA A 13 10.75 29.74 -9.79
N THR A 14 11.62 29.89 -8.79
CA THR A 14 11.58 30.97 -7.78
C THR A 14 12.45 32.16 -8.19
N SER A 15 13.71 31.88 -8.50
CA SER A 15 14.65 32.78 -9.13
C SER A 15 15.26 32.00 -10.30
N GLN A 16 15.27 32.60 -11.48
CA GLN A 16 15.77 31.96 -12.69
C GLN A 16 17.17 32.49 -12.99
N PRO A 17 18.24 32.02 -12.30
CA PRO A 17 19.59 32.51 -12.53
C PRO A 17 20.08 32.21 -13.96
N LEU A 18 19.45 31.26 -14.64
CA LEU A 18 19.71 30.86 -16.01
C LEU A 18 18.58 31.25 -16.99
N GLY A 19 17.72 32.21 -16.61
CA GLY A 19 16.53 32.58 -17.37
C GLY A 19 15.50 31.46 -17.42
N GLU A 20 14.72 31.38 -18.49
CA GLU A 20 13.60 30.43 -18.66
C GLU A 20 14.03 28.97 -18.91
N ARG A 21 15.27 28.61 -18.54
CA ARG A 21 15.82 27.27 -18.71
C ARG A 21 15.55 26.39 -17.50
N VAL A 22 15.15 25.15 -17.74
CA VAL A 22 14.82 24.19 -16.68
C VAL A 22 15.52 22.84 -16.89
N TYR A 23 15.55 22.02 -15.86
CA TYR A 23 16.17 20.70 -15.89
C TYR A 23 15.50 19.79 -16.94
N PHE A 24 16.28 19.00 -17.68
CA PHE A 24 15.77 18.24 -18.83
C PHE A 24 14.69 17.20 -18.51
N LEU A 25 14.55 16.78 -17.24
CA LEU A 25 13.44 15.92 -16.81
C LEU A 25 12.17 16.70 -16.45
N SER A 26 12.23 18.02 -16.27
CA SER A 26 11.07 18.80 -15.83
C SER A 26 9.90 18.68 -16.81
N ARG A 27 8.81 18.10 -16.33
CA ARG A 27 7.50 18.08 -17.00
C ARG A 27 6.55 19.13 -16.41
N TRP A 28 6.80 19.49 -15.16
CA TRP A 28 6.04 20.49 -14.42
C TRP A 28 6.95 21.49 -13.73
N LEU A 29 6.44 22.70 -13.50
CA LEU A 29 7.10 23.74 -12.74
C LEU A 29 6.19 24.31 -11.66
N ILE A 30 6.75 24.51 -10.47
CA ILE A 30 6.15 25.34 -9.43
C ILE A 30 6.77 26.73 -9.55
N ARG A 31 5.97 27.75 -9.89
CA ARG A 31 6.41 29.14 -10.04
C ARG A 31 5.86 29.96 -8.88
N GLU A 32 6.71 30.71 -8.19
CA GLU A 32 6.27 31.65 -7.17
C GLU A 32 5.85 32.96 -7.85
N THR A 33 4.64 33.44 -7.57
CA THR A 33 4.13 34.74 -8.05
C THR A 33 3.91 35.68 -6.87
N ALA A 34 3.56 36.94 -7.14
CA ALA A 34 3.18 37.89 -6.09
C ALA A 34 1.93 37.46 -5.31
N GLU A 35 1.05 36.66 -5.92
CA GLU A 35 -0.22 36.20 -5.35
C GLU A 35 -0.11 34.82 -4.70
N GLY A 36 1.02 34.13 -4.88
CA GLY A 36 1.28 32.79 -4.35
C GLY A 36 1.86 31.84 -5.40
N PRO A 37 2.06 30.56 -5.05
CA PRO A 37 2.61 29.57 -5.98
C PRO A 37 1.56 29.12 -6.98
N GLU A 38 1.97 28.94 -8.23
CA GLU A 38 1.17 28.30 -9.28
C GLU A 38 1.90 27.08 -9.84
N VAL A 39 1.15 26.17 -10.47
CA VAL A 39 1.70 24.95 -11.08
C VAL A 39 1.47 24.97 -12.58
N LEU A 40 2.55 24.73 -13.33
CA LEU A 40 2.58 24.74 -14.79
C LEU A 40 2.97 23.35 -15.33
N ALA A 41 2.38 22.95 -16.44
CA ALA A 41 3.00 21.97 -17.34
C ALA A 41 3.93 22.68 -18.30
N VAL A 42 5.04 22.05 -18.67
CA VAL A 42 6.02 22.61 -19.59
C VAL A 42 6.39 21.65 -20.71
N ARG A 43 6.68 22.23 -21.88
CA ARG A 43 7.32 21.52 -22.99
C ARG A 43 8.72 22.07 -23.18
N LEU A 44 9.70 21.19 -23.22
CA LEU A 44 11.10 21.54 -23.36
C LEU A 44 11.55 21.44 -24.82
N SER A 45 12.60 22.18 -25.18
CA SER A 45 13.28 22.03 -26.47
C SER A 45 14.05 20.70 -26.57
N ASP A 46 14.14 20.16 -27.79
CA ASP A 46 14.95 18.99 -28.11
C ASP A 46 16.47 19.27 -27.94
N GLY A 47 17.28 18.21 -27.92
CA GLY A 47 18.74 18.29 -27.72
C GLY A 47 19.28 17.31 -26.67
N GLU A 48 20.48 17.54 -26.16
CA GLU A 48 21.19 16.64 -25.23
C GLU A 48 21.70 17.32 -23.94
N THR A 49 21.43 18.61 -23.74
CA THR A 49 21.96 19.37 -22.59
C THR A 49 21.17 19.14 -21.30
N LEU A 50 21.81 19.40 -20.15
CA LEU A 50 21.19 19.31 -18.83
C LEU A 50 20.04 20.31 -18.63
N MET A 51 20.25 21.55 -19.11
CA MET A 51 19.28 22.64 -19.03
C MET A 51 18.65 22.86 -20.40
N ARG A 52 17.33 23.00 -20.45
CA ARG A 52 16.52 23.14 -21.67
C ARG A 52 15.69 24.40 -21.65
N ASP A 53 15.49 24.97 -22.83
CA ASP A 53 14.58 26.08 -23.00
C ASP A 53 13.15 25.56 -22.91
N VAL A 54 12.28 26.33 -22.25
CA VAL A 54 10.86 26.07 -22.23
C VAL A 54 10.25 26.63 -23.51
N THR A 55 9.72 25.74 -24.36
CA THR A 55 9.11 26.11 -25.65
C THR A 55 7.61 26.40 -25.54
N ALA A 56 6.96 25.87 -24.49
CA ALA A 56 5.57 26.15 -24.17
C ALA A 56 5.28 25.90 -22.69
N THR A 57 4.31 26.64 -22.15
CA THR A 57 3.79 26.51 -20.78
C THR A 57 2.27 26.45 -20.79
N TRP A 58 1.70 25.70 -19.86
CA TRP A 58 0.26 25.66 -19.61
C TRP A 58 0.02 25.75 -18.10
N VAL A 59 -0.80 26.71 -17.67
CA VAL A 59 -1.21 26.82 -16.26
C VAL A 59 -2.14 25.65 -15.94
N LEU A 60 -1.76 24.84 -14.95
CA LEU A 60 -2.56 23.72 -14.46
C LEU A 60 -3.40 24.13 -13.24
N ALA A 61 -2.79 24.90 -12.35
CA ALA A 61 -3.43 25.50 -11.19
C ALA A 61 -2.85 26.88 -10.91
N SER A 62 -3.72 27.88 -10.76
CA SER A 62 -3.38 29.25 -10.40
C SER A 62 -3.09 29.41 -8.90
N PRO A 63 -2.60 30.57 -8.44
CA PRO A 63 -2.36 30.83 -7.01
C PRO A 63 -3.59 30.62 -6.13
N GLU A 64 -4.78 31.02 -6.59
CA GLU A 64 -6.03 30.85 -5.84
C GLU A 64 -6.49 29.38 -5.73
N GLU A 65 -6.11 28.55 -6.71
CA GLU A 65 -6.39 27.11 -6.76
C GLU A 65 -5.36 26.27 -5.99
N THR A 66 -4.22 26.87 -5.63
CA THR A 66 -3.05 26.18 -5.09
C THR A 66 -2.83 26.50 -3.61
N THR A 67 -2.37 25.52 -2.86
CA THR A 67 -1.83 25.72 -1.50
C THR A 67 -0.57 24.91 -1.29
N VAL A 68 0.23 25.32 -0.31
CA VAL A 68 1.41 24.57 0.15
C VAL A 68 1.04 23.91 1.45
N TRP A 69 1.20 22.59 1.53
CA TRP A 69 1.04 21.87 2.79
C TRP A 69 2.06 22.39 3.81
N PRO A 70 1.65 22.76 5.03
CA PRO A 70 2.52 23.47 5.97
C PRO A 70 3.67 22.60 6.50
N GLU A 71 3.44 21.31 6.66
CA GLU A 71 4.40 20.37 7.22
C GLU A 71 5.26 19.70 6.15
N LYS A 72 6.47 19.29 6.55
CA LYS A 72 7.32 18.43 5.72
C LYS A 72 6.79 16.99 5.79
N VAL A 73 6.71 16.33 4.64
CA VAL A 73 6.11 14.99 4.50
C VAL A 73 7.03 14.04 3.76
N ASN A 74 6.86 12.73 3.96
CA ASN A 74 7.47 11.74 3.09
C ASN A 74 6.78 11.80 1.71
N ILE A 75 7.44 12.40 0.73
CA ILE A 75 6.85 12.58 -0.60
C ILE A 75 6.71 11.28 -1.40
N ASN A 76 7.29 10.18 -0.91
CA ASN A 76 7.12 8.85 -1.47
C ASN A 76 5.87 8.14 -0.92
N ASP A 77 5.29 8.60 0.20
CA ASP A 77 4.03 8.08 0.73
C ASP A 77 2.84 8.72 0.00
N ARG A 78 2.54 8.17 -1.18
CA ARG A 78 1.54 8.74 -2.08
C ARG A 78 0.11 8.63 -1.57
N ALA A 79 -0.23 7.55 -0.87
CA ALA A 79 -1.55 7.38 -0.27
C ALA A 79 -1.81 8.51 0.73
N ARG A 80 -0.82 8.82 1.58
CA ARG A 80 -0.87 9.96 2.48
C ARG A 80 -0.94 11.29 1.75
N LEU A 81 -0.08 11.52 0.75
CA LEU A 81 -0.13 12.78 -0.02
C LEU A 81 -1.51 13.03 -0.65
N LEU A 82 -2.16 11.99 -1.17
CA LEU A 82 -3.50 12.11 -1.72
C LEU A 82 -4.53 12.48 -0.64
N SER A 83 -4.45 11.86 0.53
CA SER A 83 -5.31 12.18 1.68
C SER A 83 -5.15 13.63 2.12
N LEU A 84 -3.91 14.09 2.31
CA LEU A 84 -3.59 15.46 2.72
C LEU A 84 -4.01 16.49 1.66
N ALA A 85 -3.88 16.14 0.37
CA ALA A 85 -4.30 17.02 -0.72
C ALA A 85 -5.81 17.27 -0.67
N ARG A 86 -6.61 16.23 -0.37
CA ARG A 86 -8.06 16.37 -0.19
C ARG A 86 -8.40 17.19 1.05
N GLU A 87 -7.71 16.94 2.16
CA GLU A 87 -7.89 17.68 3.41
C GLU A 87 -7.63 19.19 3.21
N SER A 88 -6.68 19.54 2.34
CA SER A 88 -6.36 20.93 2.04
C SER A 88 -7.53 21.74 1.45
N GLY A 89 -8.54 21.07 0.89
CA GLY A 89 -9.71 21.70 0.26
C GLY A 89 -9.39 22.52 -1.00
N LYS A 90 -8.16 22.42 -1.52
CA LYS A 90 -7.71 23.11 -2.72
C LYS A 90 -7.59 22.15 -3.90
N ARG A 91 -7.63 22.71 -5.10
CA ARG A 91 -7.51 21.96 -6.34
C ARG A 91 -6.10 21.41 -6.51
N CYS A 92 -5.09 22.17 -6.11
CA CYS A 92 -3.69 21.76 -6.12
C CYS A 92 -3.05 21.92 -4.73
N THR A 93 -2.35 20.89 -4.27
CA THR A 93 -1.57 20.92 -3.03
C THR A 93 -0.11 20.62 -3.33
N ILE A 94 0.78 21.55 -3.00
CA ILE A 94 2.23 21.38 -3.09
C ILE A 94 2.76 20.83 -1.77
N PHE A 95 3.58 19.79 -1.85
CA PHE A 95 4.23 19.15 -0.71
C PHE A 95 5.73 19.40 -0.74
N LYS A 96 6.32 19.44 0.46
CA LYS A 96 7.76 19.57 0.67
C LYS A 96 8.25 18.37 1.45
N SER A 97 9.37 17.80 1.03
CA SER A 97 10.08 16.78 1.79
C SER A 97 11.04 17.39 2.80
N PRO A 98 11.61 16.60 3.74
CA PRO A 98 12.64 17.07 4.66
C PRO A 98 13.86 17.72 3.99
N ASP A 99 14.27 17.21 2.83
CA ASP A 99 15.36 17.69 1.98
C ASP A 99 14.94 18.83 1.01
N GLU A 100 13.76 19.43 1.20
CA GLU A 100 13.22 20.54 0.40
C GLU A 100 12.84 20.19 -1.05
N SER A 101 12.92 18.92 -1.45
CA SER A 101 12.32 18.44 -2.70
C SER A 101 10.81 18.71 -2.68
N ARG A 102 10.26 19.08 -3.84
CA ARG A 102 8.83 19.40 -3.99
C ARG A 102 8.13 18.44 -4.93
N THR A 103 6.87 18.17 -4.61
CA THR A 103 5.91 17.52 -5.51
C THR A 103 4.54 18.17 -5.32
N PHE A 104 3.55 17.78 -6.10
CA PHE A 104 2.18 18.27 -5.93
C PHE A 104 1.16 17.19 -6.27
N VAL A 105 -0.06 17.38 -5.77
CA VAL A 105 -1.24 16.62 -6.20
C VAL A 105 -2.26 17.63 -6.72
N LEU A 106 -2.70 17.45 -7.96
CA LEU A 106 -3.73 18.24 -8.62
C LEU A 106 -4.98 17.39 -8.84
N ASP A 107 -6.15 17.95 -8.54
CA ASP A 107 -7.45 17.31 -8.69
C ASP A 107 -7.47 15.93 -8.00
N PRO A 108 -7.28 15.88 -6.66
CA PRO A 108 -7.10 14.62 -5.92
C PRO A 108 -8.37 13.76 -5.94
N ASP A 109 -8.30 12.57 -6.54
CA ASP A 109 -9.40 11.59 -6.56
C ASP A 109 -8.95 10.25 -5.93
N PRO A 110 -9.56 9.79 -4.81
CA PRO A 110 -9.25 8.51 -4.19
C PRO A 110 -9.47 7.30 -5.10
N LYS A 111 -10.34 7.43 -6.12
CA LYS A 111 -10.65 6.36 -7.05
C LYS A 111 -9.46 5.99 -7.95
N ASP A 112 -8.44 6.84 -7.99
CA ASP A 112 -7.21 6.58 -8.74
C ASP A 112 -6.24 5.64 -7.99
N LEU A 113 -6.51 5.31 -6.70
CA LEU A 113 -5.73 4.33 -5.95
C LEU A 113 -6.38 2.94 -6.00
N LEU A 114 -5.56 1.94 -6.31
CA LEU A 114 -5.96 0.54 -6.17
C LEU A 114 -6.11 0.20 -4.68
N THR A 115 -7.28 -0.29 -4.28
CA THR A 115 -7.49 -0.77 -2.90
C THR A 115 -6.99 -2.21 -2.80
N VAL A 116 -6.09 -2.48 -1.85
CA VAL A 116 -5.62 -3.83 -1.53
C VAL A 116 -6.21 -4.22 -0.18
N HIS A 117 -7.01 -5.29 -0.18
CA HIS A 117 -7.67 -5.79 1.02
C HIS A 117 -6.76 -6.74 1.78
N VAL A 118 -6.39 -6.42 3.01
CA VAL A 118 -5.41 -7.19 3.78
C VAL A 118 -6.11 -7.91 4.92
N TYR A 119 -6.08 -9.23 4.91
CA TYR A 119 -6.69 -10.09 5.92
C TYR A 119 -5.61 -10.63 6.86
N ASP A 120 -5.76 -10.35 8.15
CA ASP A 120 -4.82 -10.79 9.18
C ASP A 120 -5.56 -11.08 10.50
N VAL A 121 -4.83 -11.58 11.49
CA VAL A 121 -5.41 -11.95 12.78
C VAL A 121 -4.56 -11.48 13.97
N VAL A 122 -5.23 -11.31 15.11
CA VAL A 122 -4.66 -11.05 16.45
C VAL A 122 -5.23 -12.08 17.43
N PRO A 123 -4.61 -12.31 18.61
CA PRO A 123 -3.32 -11.81 19.13
C PRO A 123 -2.07 -12.57 18.62
N PRO A 124 -0.83 -12.09 18.89
CA PRO A 124 -0.49 -10.87 19.65
C PRO A 124 -0.48 -9.60 18.80
N ARG A 125 -0.22 -9.71 17.50
CA ARG A 125 -0.21 -8.59 16.55
C ARG A 125 -0.58 -9.10 15.16
N ALA A 126 -1.34 -8.30 14.42
CA ALA A 126 -1.53 -8.45 12.98
C ALA A 126 -0.20 -8.13 12.27
N HIS A 127 0.64 -9.15 12.11
CA HIS A 127 2.00 -9.01 11.64
C HIS A 127 2.09 -8.58 10.17
N LEU A 128 1.21 -9.06 9.28
CA LEU A 128 1.20 -8.63 7.89
C LEU A 128 0.84 -7.14 7.79
N VAL A 129 -0.18 -6.73 8.54
CA VAL A 129 -0.56 -5.31 8.65
C VAL A 129 0.63 -4.49 9.14
N GLY A 130 1.26 -4.92 10.23
CA GLY A 130 2.42 -4.21 10.78
C GLY A 130 3.59 -4.07 9.81
N VAL A 131 3.91 -5.13 9.05
CA VAL A 131 4.95 -5.06 8.00
C VAL A 131 4.55 -4.08 6.90
N LEU A 132 3.30 -4.09 6.45
CA LEU A 132 2.83 -3.18 5.40
C LEU A 132 2.86 -1.72 5.89
N GLU A 133 2.45 -1.44 7.11
CA GLU A 133 2.53 -0.10 7.72
C GLU A 133 3.97 0.41 7.82
N ASP A 134 4.90 -0.43 8.27
CA ASP A 134 6.31 -0.07 8.38
C ASP A 134 6.92 0.24 6.99
N LEU A 135 6.59 -0.56 5.98
CA LEU A 135 7.05 -0.37 4.60
C LEU A 135 6.39 0.84 3.92
N GLU A 136 5.10 1.08 4.17
CA GLU A 136 4.38 2.25 3.68
C GLU A 136 4.91 3.53 4.32
N GLY A 137 5.22 3.52 5.63
CA GLY A 137 5.76 4.66 6.36
C GLY A 137 7.11 5.16 5.83
N VAL A 138 7.95 4.25 5.30
CA VAL A 138 9.20 4.62 4.60
C VAL A 138 8.98 4.98 3.13
N GLY A 139 7.74 4.90 2.64
CA GLY A 139 7.35 5.27 1.28
C GLY A 139 7.67 4.20 0.23
N LEU A 140 7.86 2.94 0.64
CA LEU A 140 8.28 1.87 -0.28
C LEU A 140 7.27 1.63 -1.41
N PHE A 141 5.98 1.85 -1.13
CA PHE A 141 4.89 1.58 -2.08
C PHE A 141 4.44 2.80 -2.88
N GLY A 142 5.20 3.89 -2.85
CA GLY A 142 4.88 5.10 -3.60
C GLY A 142 4.65 4.82 -5.08
N ASP A 143 5.49 4.03 -5.72
CA ASP A 143 5.34 3.73 -7.14
C ASP A 143 4.12 2.84 -7.48
N LEU A 144 3.50 2.21 -6.48
CA LEU A 144 2.41 1.26 -6.71
C LEU A 144 1.03 1.90 -6.84
N HIS A 145 0.80 3.16 -6.42
CA HIS A 145 -0.54 3.79 -6.40
C HIS A 145 -1.60 2.89 -5.75
N VAL A 146 -1.28 2.35 -4.57
CA VAL A 146 -2.18 1.52 -3.78
C VAL A 146 -2.60 2.25 -2.50
N ARG A 147 -3.66 1.75 -1.89
CA ARG A 147 -4.03 1.98 -0.48
C ARG A 147 -4.44 0.66 0.14
N PHE A 148 -4.20 0.50 1.43
CA PHE A 148 -4.59 -0.73 2.15
C PHE A 148 -5.91 -0.55 2.89
N GLU A 149 -6.72 -1.61 2.87
CA GLU A 149 -7.88 -1.76 3.74
C GLU A 149 -7.68 -2.99 4.62
N TYR A 150 -7.59 -2.77 5.94
CA TYR A 150 -7.22 -3.82 6.89
C TYR A 150 -8.46 -4.52 7.47
N HIS A 151 -8.50 -5.84 7.32
CA HIS A 151 -9.53 -6.75 7.84
C HIS A 151 -8.88 -7.64 8.90
N ILE A 152 -8.91 -7.18 10.16
CA ILE A 152 -8.25 -7.86 11.27
C ILE A 152 -9.29 -8.59 12.11
N ARG A 153 -9.11 -9.90 12.29
CA ARG A 153 -9.95 -10.70 13.18
C ARG A 153 -9.22 -11.04 14.47
N ASP A 154 -9.89 -10.84 15.60
CA ASP A 154 -9.44 -11.36 16.89
C ASP A 154 -9.87 -12.82 17.04
N ILE A 155 -8.91 -13.74 17.12
CA ILE A 155 -9.21 -15.17 17.27
C ILE A 155 -9.62 -15.51 18.69
N SER A 156 -9.31 -14.68 19.70
CA SER A 156 -9.73 -14.92 21.09
C SER A 156 -11.26 -14.87 21.27
N GLU A 157 -11.96 -14.15 20.39
CA GLU A 157 -13.42 -14.05 20.38
C GLU A 157 -14.12 -15.37 19.98
N ILE A 158 -13.36 -16.35 19.49
CA ILE A 158 -13.92 -17.65 19.04
C ILE A 158 -14.42 -18.47 20.22
N GLY A 159 -13.91 -18.22 21.44
CA GLY A 159 -14.26 -19.01 22.62
C GLY A 159 -13.83 -20.46 22.48
N ALA A 160 -12.61 -20.69 21.98
CA ALA A 160 -11.98 -22.00 21.98
C ALA A 160 -11.29 -22.27 23.32
N GLU A 161 -11.10 -23.54 23.65
CA GLU A 161 -10.37 -23.99 24.84
C GLU A 161 -8.86 -24.07 24.59
N VAL A 162 -8.47 -24.34 23.34
CA VAL A 162 -7.07 -24.44 22.92
C VAL A 162 -6.82 -23.59 21.67
N TYR A 163 -5.75 -22.81 21.68
CA TYR A 163 -5.37 -21.90 20.60
C TYR A 163 -4.10 -22.35 19.87
N PRO A 164 -3.76 -21.78 18.69
CA PRO A 164 -2.65 -22.29 17.90
C PRO A 164 -1.26 -22.17 18.56
N CYS A 165 -0.99 -21.08 19.27
CA CYS A 165 0.36 -20.75 19.72
C CYS A 165 0.42 -19.90 20.99
N ARG A 166 1.38 -20.21 21.88
CA ARG A 166 1.63 -19.46 23.13
C ARG A 166 1.99 -18.00 22.89
N ALA A 167 2.55 -17.68 21.72
CA ALA A 167 2.87 -16.31 21.33
C ALA A 167 1.63 -15.39 21.31
N GLY A 168 0.43 -15.94 21.14
CA GLY A 168 -0.83 -15.20 21.28
C GLY A 168 -1.21 -14.83 22.70
N GLY A 169 -0.45 -15.29 23.72
CA GLY A 169 -0.76 -15.04 25.13
C GLY A 169 -1.83 -15.98 25.71
N PHE A 170 -2.10 -17.10 25.06
CA PHE A 170 -3.11 -18.07 25.50
C PHE A 170 -2.55 -19.09 26.49
N ASP A 171 -3.36 -19.45 27.49
CA ASP A 171 -2.98 -20.38 28.56
C ASP A 171 -2.86 -21.84 28.11
N ARG A 172 -3.65 -22.27 27.11
CA ARG A 172 -3.58 -23.60 26.50
C ARG A 172 -3.42 -23.50 24.99
N THR A 173 -2.39 -24.15 24.45
CA THR A 173 -2.05 -24.04 23.02
C THR A 173 -1.58 -25.33 22.36
N LEU A 174 -1.89 -25.48 21.07
CA LEU A 174 -1.55 -26.67 20.27
C LEU A 174 -0.04 -26.91 20.13
N ASP A 175 0.76 -25.86 20.16
CA ASP A 175 2.21 -25.93 20.00
C ASP A 175 2.97 -26.36 21.27
N ALA A 176 2.30 -26.33 22.43
CA ALA A 176 2.95 -26.50 23.73
C ALA A 176 2.26 -27.52 24.65
N ASP A 177 0.94 -27.70 24.52
CA ASP A 177 0.15 -28.50 25.46
C ASP A 177 -0.50 -29.71 24.76
N PRO A 178 -0.58 -30.88 25.44
CA PRO A 178 -1.29 -32.04 24.92
C PRO A 178 -2.81 -31.81 24.94
N LEU A 179 -3.51 -32.55 24.06
CA LEU A 179 -4.97 -32.59 23.99
C LEU A 179 -5.52 -33.86 24.63
N GLU A 180 -6.68 -33.75 25.25
CA GLU A 180 -7.44 -34.86 25.83
C GLU A 180 -8.44 -35.48 24.84
N GLY A 181 -8.75 -34.77 23.75
CA GLY A 181 -9.50 -35.28 22.60
C GLY A 181 -10.97 -34.83 22.53
N ASN A 182 -11.42 -34.00 23.47
CA ASN A 182 -12.79 -33.46 23.54
C ASN A 182 -12.83 -31.93 23.47
N GLU A 183 -11.67 -31.28 23.37
CA GLU A 183 -11.57 -29.82 23.40
C GLU A 183 -12.00 -29.18 22.08
N ARG A 184 -12.54 -27.96 22.20
CA ARG A 184 -12.73 -27.08 21.05
C ARG A 184 -11.44 -26.31 20.75
N VAL A 185 -10.88 -26.53 19.57
CA VAL A 185 -9.59 -25.98 19.15
C VAL A 185 -9.80 -24.83 18.15
N ALA A 186 -9.20 -23.67 18.38
CA ALA A 186 -9.08 -22.63 17.38
C ALA A 186 -7.94 -22.97 16.41
N GLY A 187 -8.24 -23.12 15.12
CA GLY A 187 -7.23 -23.49 14.14
C GLY A 187 -7.72 -23.45 12.70
N CYS A 188 -6.80 -23.69 11.77
CA CYS A 188 -7.13 -23.84 10.35
C CYS A 188 -6.94 -25.28 9.89
N LEU A 189 -6.85 -25.50 8.58
CA LEU A 189 -6.52 -26.81 8.00
C LEU A 189 -5.30 -27.48 8.65
N THR A 190 -4.25 -26.72 8.97
CA THR A 190 -3.05 -27.27 9.62
C THR A 190 -3.35 -27.85 11.00
N ALA A 191 -4.17 -27.16 11.79
CA ALA A 191 -4.59 -27.66 13.11
C ALA A 191 -5.48 -28.91 12.97
N ARG A 192 -6.38 -28.95 11.98
CA ARG A 192 -7.20 -30.13 11.69
C ARG A 192 -6.35 -31.35 11.36
N GLN A 193 -5.36 -31.18 10.48
CA GLN A 193 -4.44 -32.26 10.12
C GLN A 193 -3.63 -32.73 11.32
N PHE A 194 -3.08 -31.79 12.10
CA PHE A 194 -2.34 -32.10 13.32
C PHE A 194 -3.20 -32.87 14.33
N CYS A 195 -4.44 -32.44 14.57
CA CYS A 195 -5.36 -33.13 15.48
C CYS A 195 -5.69 -34.53 14.98
N ALA A 196 -6.05 -34.68 13.71
CA ALA A 196 -6.37 -35.98 13.12
C ALA A 196 -5.21 -36.97 13.20
N GLU A 197 -3.99 -36.54 12.89
CA GLU A 197 -2.80 -37.40 12.88
C GLU A 197 -2.36 -37.86 14.28
N ASN A 198 -2.58 -37.04 15.31
CA ASN A 198 -2.01 -37.28 16.65
C ASN A 198 -3.05 -37.66 17.71
N TYR A 199 -4.32 -37.26 17.51
CA TYR A 199 -5.40 -37.41 18.49
C TYR A 199 -6.69 -37.99 17.87
N GLY A 200 -6.72 -38.21 16.55
CA GLY A 200 -7.88 -38.71 15.82
C GLY A 200 -8.89 -37.62 15.43
N ASP A 201 -9.98 -38.04 14.78
CA ASP A 201 -10.94 -37.12 14.13
C ASP A 201 -12.00 -36.53 15.07
N GLY A 202 -11.90 -36.77 16.38
CA GLY A 202 -12.91 -36.38 17.37
C GLY A 202 -12.85 -34.90 17.79
N ILE A 203 -11.75 -34.20 17.49
CA ILE A 203 -11.50 -32.83 17.93
C ILE A 203 -12.19 -31.83 17.00
N GLU A 204 -13.02 -30.95 17.58
CA GLU A 204 -13.65 -29.86 16.85
C GLU A 204 -12.63 -28.73 16.61
N VAL A 205 -12.43 -28.35 15.34
CA VAL A 205 -11.58 -27.21 14.97
C VAL A 205 -12.39 -26.05 14.41
N ALA A 206 -12.47 -24.97 15.18
CA ALA A 206 -13.07 -23.70 14.82
C ALA A 206 -12.13 -22.87 13.92
N GLU A 207 -12.62 -22.51 12.73
CA GLU A 207 -11.82 -21.89 11.66
C GLU A 207 -11.36 -20.46 11.98
N ILE A 208 -10.05 -20.24 11.86
CA ILE A 208 -9.39 -18.96 12.14
C ILE A 208 -8.59 -18.40 10.95
N CYS A 209 -8.48 -19.15 9.85
CA CYS A 209 -7.60 -18.79 8.75
C CYS A 209 -7.98 -17.43 8.16
N PRO A 210 -7.03 -16.48 8.04
CA PRO A 210 -7.31 -15.23 7.35
C PRO A 210 -7.64 -15.46 5.87
N LEU A 211 -7.02 -16.47 5.24
CA LEU A 211 -7.26 -16.81 3.84
C LEU A 211 -8.70 -17.28 3.54
N THR A 212 -9.39 -17.90 4.51
CA THR A 212 -10.79 -18.31 4.35
C THR A 212 -11.78 -17.15 4.58
N GLN A 213 -11.29 -16.01 5.08
CA GLN A 213 -12.11 -14.83 5.37
C GLN A 213 -12.08 -13.80 4.24
N VAL A 214 -11.29 -14.06 3.20
CA VAL A 214 -11.20 -13.21 2.01
C VAL A 214 -12.58 -13.01 1.40
N ALA A 215 -12.97 -11.76 1.23
CA ALA A 215 -14.25 -11.34 0.64
C ALA A 215 -14.06 -10.44 -0.59
N GLU A 216 -12.98 -9.65 -0.62
CA GLU A 216 -12.69 -8.67 -1.66
C GLU A 216 -11.36 -8.95 -2.36
N GLU A 217 -11.16 -8.34 -3.53
CA GLU A 217 -9.95 -8.48 -4.35
C GLU A 217 -9.49 -7.12 -4.93
N PRO A 218 -8.18 -6.94 -5.21
CA PRO A 218 -7.09 -7.87 -4.89
C PRO A 218 -6.82 -7.89 -3.38
N PHE A 219 -6.46 -9.06 -2.85
CA PHE A 219 -6.22 -9.23 -1.41
C PHE A 219 -4.80 -9.67 -1.06
N MET A 220 -4.37 -9.39 0.16
CA MET A 220 -3.23 -10.07 0.78
C MET A 220 -3.63 -10.78 2.07
N ALA A 221 -3.13 -12.00 2.27
CA ALA A 221 -3.37 -12.76 3.50
C ALA A 221 -2.16 -13.61 3.90
N ARG A 222 -2.15 -14.11 5.13
CA ARG A 222 -1.11 -15.04 5.62
C ARG A 222 -1.54 -16.50 5.61
N CYS A 223 -0.60 -17.41 5.33
CA CYS A 223 -0.81 -18.85 5.44
C CYS A 223 0.45 -19.57 5.95
N CYS A 224 0.33 -20.58 6.83
CA CYS A 224 1.48 -21.33 7.37
C CYS A 224 1.95 -22.45 6.45
N ARG A 225 1.20 -22.67 5.37
CA ARG A 225 1.51 -23.65 4.35
C ARG A 225 2.34 -22.94 3.27
N GLY A 226 3.66 -23.10 3.33
CA GLY A 226 4.60 -22.39 2.45
C GLY A 226 4.38 -22.67 0.96
N GLU A 227 3.82 -23.83 0.61
CA GLU A 227 3.43 -24.17 -0.75
C GLU A 227 2.27 -23.31 -1.30
N ARG A 228 1.60 -22.55 -0.43
CA ARG A 228 0.54 -21.59 -0.80
C ARG A 228 1.08 -20.17 -0.96
N GLU A 229 2.35 -19.91 -0.67
CA GLU A 229 2.94 -18.58 -0.82
C GLU A 229 3.04 -18.18 -2.30
N GLY A 230 2.71 -16.93 -2.59
CA GLY A 230 2.73 -16.36 -3.94
C GLY A 230 1.40 -15.75 -4.35
N VAL A 231 1.34 -15.33 -5.61
CA VAL A 231 0.15 -14.75 -6.25
C VAL A 231 -0.72 -15.87 -6.83
N GLY A 232 -2.02 -15.79 -6.63
CA GLY A 232 -2.95 -16.78 -7.17
C GLY A 232 -4.41 -16.46 -6.86
N VAL A 233 -5.28 -17.44 -7.17
CA VAL A 233 -6.71 -17.36 -6.88
C VAL A 233 -7.05 -18.27 -5.72
N TRP A 234 -7.69 -17.71 -4.71
CA TRP A 234 -8.11 -18.39 -3.50
C TRP A 234 -9.58 -18.07 -3.23
N ASN A 235 -10.42 -19.09 -3.09
CA ASN A 235 -11.88 -18.92 -2.95
C ASN A 235 -12.46 -17.99 -4.02
N GLU A 236 -12.07 -18.21 -5.28
CA GLU A 236 -12.50 -17.42 -6.44
C GLU A 236 -12.05 -15.95 -6.45
N LYS A 237 -11.21 -15.54 -5.49
CA LYS A 237 -10.67 -14.18 -5.38
C LYS A 237 -9.19 -14.15 -5.73
N PHE A 238 -8.76 -13.13 -6.45
CA PHE A 238 -7.36 -12.94 -6.80
C PHE A 238 -6.59 -12.24 -5.68
N GLY A 239 -5.40 -12.73 -5.35
CA GLY A 239 -4.56 -12.09 -4.33
C GLY A 239 -3.19 -12.71 -4.13
N GLY A 240 -2.46 -12.17 -3.17
CA GLY A 240 -1.16 -12.62 -2.72
C GLY A 240 -1.21 -13.26 -1.34
N VAL A 241 -0.60 -14.43 -1.21
CA VAL A 241 -0.46 -15.11 0.08
C VAL A 241 1.00 -15.13 0.49
N VAL A 242 1.28 -14.81 1.76
CA VAL A 242 2.63 -14.84 2.32
C VAL A 242 2.71 -15.78 3.52
N HIS A 243 3.86 -16.41 3.72
CA HIS A 243 4.08 -17.26 4.88
C HIS A 243 4.06 -16.48 6.20
N TRP A 244 3.72 -17.12 7.33
CA TRP A 244 3.72 -16.45 8.65
C TRP A 244 5.10 -15.92 9.04
N GLY A 245 6.15 -16.60 8.58
CA GLY A 245 7.55 -16.19 8.75
C GLY A 245 8.12 -15.42 7.55
N ALA A 246 7.28 -14.89 6.65
CA ALA A 246 7.75 -14.12 5.50
C ALA A 246 8.49 -12.85 5.95
N SER A 247 9.61 -12.55 5.30
CA SER A 247 10.36 -11.32 5.53
C SER A 247 9.65 -10.12 4.88
N PRO A 248 9.94 -8.86 5.30
CA PRO A 248 9.42 -7.67 4.62
C PRO A 248 9.70 -7.65 3.11
N HIS A 249 10.86 -8.19 2.68
CA HIS A 249 11.19 -8.31 1.26
C HIS A 249 10.23 -9.26 0.52
N THR A 250 9.87 -10.39 1.13
CA THR A 250 8.89 -11.32 0.55
C THR A 250 7.51 -10.67 0.42
N VAL A 251 7.08 -9.92 1.46
CA VAL A 251 5.81 -9.20 1.46
C VAL A 251 5.77 -8.17 0.32
N ASP A 252 6.80 -7.34 0.20
CA ASP A 252 6.96 -6.36 -0.89
C ASP A 252 6.91 -7.04 -2.28
N ARG A 253 7.69 -8.11 -2.47
CA ARG A 253 7.73 -8.85 -3.73
C ARG A 253 6.35 -9.37 -4.13
N VAL A 254 5.64 -10.04 -3.22
CA VAL A 254 4.31 -10.61 -3.50
C VAL A 254 3.28 -9.52 -3.77
N LEU A 255 3.30 -8.42 -3.00
CA LEU A 255 2.43 -7.26 -3.26
C LEU A 255 2.66 -6.70 -4.66
N ARG A 256 3.92 -6.48 -5.05
CA ARG A 256 4.29 -5.93 -6.37
C ARG A 256 3.86 -6.85 -7.51
N GLU A 257 4.14 -8.15 -7.39
CA GLU A 257 3.71 -9.15 -8.37
C GLU A 257 2.18 -9.16 -8.53
N MET A 258 1.45 -9.20 -7.41
CA MET A 258 -0.01 -9.18 -7.39
C MET A 258 -0.59 -7.92 -8.04
N VAL A 259 -0.10 -6.74 -7.68
CA VAL A 259 -0.58 -5.46 -8.23
C VAL A 259 -0.32 -5.38 -9.74
N GLN A 260 0.84 -5.87 -10.20
CA GLN A 260 1.16 -5.91 -11.63
C GLN A 260 0.24 -6.85 -12.41
N GLU A 261 -0.04 -8.04 -11.86
CA GLU A 261 -0.94 -9.02 -12.50
C GLU A 261 -2.39 -8.52 -12.52
N TRP A 262 -2.89 -7.97 -11.41
CA TRP A 262 -4.23 -7.37 -11.33
C TRP A 262 -4.46 -6.33 -12.42
N ARG A 263 -3.51 -5.39 -12.57
CA ARG A 263 -3.59 -4.32 -13.58
C ARG A 263 -3.54 -4.84 -15.02
N LYS A 264 -2.79 -5.92 -15.28
CA LYS A 264 -2.76 -6.55 -16.61
C LYS A 264 -4.12 -7.16 -16.95
N ASP A 265 -4.81 -7.74 -15.97
CA ASP A 265 -6.11 -8.37 -16.19
C ASP A 265 -7.25 -7.34 -16.32
N GLU A 266 -7.31 -6.32 -15.46
CA GLU A 266 -8.26 -5.21 -15.62
C GLU A 266 -8.11 -4.50 -16.98
N GLY A 267 -6.87 -4.31 -17.45
CA GLY A 267 -6.59 -3.73 -18.77
C GLY A 267 -7.11 -4.59 -19.93
N ARG A 268 -7.15 -5.92 -19.76
CA ARG A 268 -7.73 -6.85 -20.75
C ARG A 268 -9.25 -6.88 -20.70
N SER A 269 -9.84 -6.76 -19.52
CA SER A 269 -11.29 -6.70 -19.32
C SER A 269 -11.91 -5.38 -19.79
N ARG A 270 -11.17 -4.27 -19.72
CA ARG A 270 -11.60 -2.94 -20.24
C ARG A 270 -11.41 -2.74 -21.74
N SER A 271 -10.68 -3.64 -22.42
CA SER A 271 -10.42 -3.57 -23.87
C SER A 271 -11.30 -4.51 -24.71
N ARG A 272 -12.29 -5.16 -24.06
CA ARG A 272 -13.36 -5.95 -24.69
C ARG A 272 -14.68 -5.21 -24.55
#